data_AF-A0A382NWU0-F1
#
_entry.id   AF-A0A382NWU0-F1
#
_cell.length_a   1.000
_cell.length_b   1.000
_cell.length_c   1.000
_cell.angle_alpha   90.00
_cell.angle_beta   90.00
_cell.angle_gamma   90.00
#
_symmetry.space_group_name_H-M   'P 1'
#
loop_
_entity.id
_entity.type
_entity.pdbx_description
1 polymer ?
#
loop_
_entity_poly.entity_id
_entity_poly.type
_entity_poly.pdbx_seq_one_letter_code
_entity_poly.pdbx_strand_id
1 'polypeptide(L)'
;MSSVNESEKKTDFFEKFDEEGGSKRKLKNWNLKLVAIIAITWSLFQLWYASPLPFILDFGKIIDVPARSLHLAFGLTLCFLAYPSFKSKRGEPIPIYDYFFAAIGLIATLYIFFSYESWVHRQGILAHLEIFNFKIPYEVILGSLGIILLLEATRRAIGIPLVTIALIFLLFSIFGQSMPDLISHQGLSITRLVGYHWFGGEAIFG
;
A
#
# COMPACT_ATOMS: atom_id res chain seq x y z
N MET A 1 30.91 -25.02 27.61
CA MET A 1 31.47 -24.24 26.49
C MET A 1 30.85 -24.61 25.13
N SER A 2 30.47 -25.87 24.86
CA SER A 2 29.90 -26.28 23.56
C SER A 2 28.42 -25.90 23.35
N SER A 3 27.60 -25.89 24.40
CA SER A 3 26.16 -25.60 24.30
C SER A 3 25.83 -24.13 23.99
N VAL A 4 26.67 -23.19 24.42
CA VAL A 4 26.50 -21.74 24.16
C VAL A 4 26.74 -21.42 22.68
N ASN A 5 27.74 -22.05 22.08
CA ASN A 5 28.12 -21.86 20.67
C ASN A 5 27.06 -22.44 19.70
N GLU A 6 26.31 -23.45 20.15
CA GLU A 6 25.22 -24.06 19.39
C GLU A 6 23.92 -23.24 19.46
N SER A 7 23.65 -22.59 20.60
CA SER A 7 22.54 -21.63 20.71
C SER A 7 22.76 -20.37 19.89
N GLU A 8 23.97 -19.81 19.88
CA GLU A 8 24.34 -18.64 19.07
C GLU A 8 24.26 -18.96 17.58
N LYS A 9 24.78 -20.12 17.13
CA LYS A 9 24.63 -20.56 15.73
C LYS A 9 23.18 -20.75 15.31
N LYS A 10 22.32 -21.28 16.18
CA LYS A 10 20.88 -21.40 15.89
C LYS A 10 20.23 -20.03 15.78
N THR A 11 20.53 -19.10 16.68
CA THR A 11 19.95 -17.74 16.63
C THR A 11 20.42 -16.99 15.38
N ASP A 12 21.70 -17.08 15.05
CA ASP A 12 22.29 -16.48 13.85
C ASP A 12 21.72 -17.10 12.54
N PHE A 13 21.48 -18.40 12.54
CA PHE A 13 20.79 -19.09 11.44
C PHE A 13 19.34 -18.58 11.27
N PHE A 14 18.54 -18.55 12.34
CA PHE A 14 17.15 -18.08 12.25
C PHE A 14 17.07 -16.59 11.89
N GLU A 15 17.98 -15.74 12.41
CA GLU A 15 18.03 -14.33 12.02
C GLU A 15 18.36 -14.18 10.53
N LYS A 16 19.27 -14.98 9.98
CA LYS A 16 19.62 -14.93 8.55
C LYS A 16 18.47 -15.35 7.63
N PHE A 17 17.68 -16.35 8.02
CA PHE A 17 16.45 -16.73 7.29
C PHE A 17 15.34 -15.69 7.42
N ASP A 18 15.18 -15.08 8.60
CA ASP A 18 14.24 -13.97 8.80
C ASP A 18 14.63 -12.73 7.99
N GLU A 19 15.92 -12.54 7.69
CA GLU A 19 16.41 -11.46 6.83
C GLU A 19 16.07 -11.64 5.35
N GLU A 20 15.99 -12.87 4.84
CA GLU A 20 15.57 -13.17 3.46
C GLU A 20 14.10 -12.81 3.22
N GLY A 21 13.26 -12.87 4.26
CA GLY A 21 11.84 -12.52 4.22
C GLY A 21 11.52 -11.03 4.43
N GLY A 22 12.53 -10.15 4.42
CA GLY A 22 12.41 -8.73 4.69
C GLY A 22 12.59 -8.37 6.17
N SER A 23 12.97 -7.12 6.44
CA SER A 23 13.36 -6.63 7.76
C SER A 23 12.17 -6.47 8.74
N LYS A 24 11.53 -7.55 9.18
CA LYS A 24 10.34 -7.49 10.06
C LYS A 24 10.69 -6.97 11.47
N ARG A 25 9.78 -6.20 12.09
CA ARG A 25 9.91 -5.72 13.47
C ARG A 25 9.73 -6.88 14.47
N LYS A 26 10.50 -6.86 15.56
CA LYS A 26 10.27 -7.73 16.72
C LYS A 26 9.16 -7.12 17.60
N LEU A 27 7.90 -7.39 17.25
CA LEU A 27 6.74 -6.86 17.97
C LEU A 27 6.56 -7.56 19.32
N LYS A 28 6.24 -6.80 20.37
CA LYS A 28 5.95 -7.32 21.71
C LYS A 28 4.54 -6.94 22.17
N ASN A 29 3.96 -7.80 23.00
CA ASN A 29 2.75 -7.56 23.79
C ASN A 29 1.52 -7.16 22.93
N TRP A 30 0.97 -5.97 23.16
CA TRP A 30 -0.24 -5.46 22.53
C TRP A 30 -0.11 -5.28 21.02
N ASN A 31 1.04 -4.78 20.55
CA ASN A 31 1.27 -4.53 19.13
C ASN A 31 1.29 -5.82 18.31
N LEU A 32 1.78 -6.92 18.89
CA LEU A 32 1.72 -8.24 18.26
C LEU A 32 0.26 -8.70 18.11
N LYS A 33 -0.56 -8.55 19.15
CA LYS A 33 -1.98 -8.91 19.09
C LYS A 33 -2.73 -8.08 18.04
N LEU A 34 -2.47 -6.77 17.99
CA LEU A 34 -3.06 -5.88 17.00
C LEU A 34 -2.71 -6.31 15.57
N VAL A 35 -1.42 -6.49 15.28
CA VAL A 35 -0.96 -6.92 13.95
C VAL A 35 -1.50 -8.31 13.59
N ALA A 36 -1.54 -9.24 14.55
CA ALA A 36 -2.09 -10.57 14.33
C ALA A 36 -3.60 -10.53 14.02
N ILE A 37 -4.39 -9.72 14.74
CA ILE A 37 -5.82 -9.56 14.47
C ILE A 37 -6.03 -9.03 13.04
N ILE A 38 -5.31 -7.98 12.64
CA ILE A 38 -5.42 -7.40 11.29
C ILE A 38 -5.03 -8.45 10.23
N ALA A 39 -3.95 -9.20 10.44
CA ALA A 39 -3.51 -10.23 9.52
C ALA A 39 -4.52 -11.39 9.40
N ILE A 40 -5.08 -11.84 10.52
CA ILE A 40 -6.12 -12.89 10.53
C ILE A 40 -7.38 -12.39 9.80
N THR A 41 -7.82 -11.17 10.08
CA THR A 41 -8.96 -10.54 9.38
C THR A 41 -8.70 -10.45 7.87
N TRP A 42 -7.49 -10.08 7.47
CA TRP A 42 -7.12 -10.01 6.05
C TRP A 42 -7.17 -11.39 5.38
N SER A 43 -6.60 -12.42 6.01
CA SER A 43 -6.65 -13.80 5.51
C SER A 43 -8.09 -14.30 5.38
N LEU A 44 -8.95 -14.01 6.36
CA LEU A 44 -10.37 -14.37 6.30
C LEU A 44 -11.10 -13.64 5.17
N PHE A 45 -10.80 -12.36 4.94
CA PHE A 45 -11.33 -11.60 3.81
C PHE A 45 -10.92 -12.21 2.47
N GLN A 46 -9.63 -12.55 2.30
CA GLN A 46 -9.14 -13.18 1.08
C GLN A 46 -9.82 -14.54 0.84
N LEU A 47 -9.98 -15.35 1.89
CA LEU A 47 -10.69 -16.63 1.80
C LEU A 47 -12.16 -16.44 1.41
N TRP A 48 -12.85 -15.47 2.02
CA TRP A 48 -14.23 -15.14 1.66
C TRP A 48 -14.36 -14.74 0.19
N TYR A 49 -13.53 -13.81 -0.27
CA TYR A 49 -13.56 -13.31 -1.65
C TYR A 49 -13.18 -14.39 -2.69
N ALA A 50 -12.21 -15.26 -2.38
CA ALA A 50 -11.80 -16.35 -3.27
C ALA A 50 -12.78 -17.54 -3.27
N SER A 51 -13.63 -17.66 -2.25
CA SER A 51 -14.59 -18.76 -2.12
C SER A 51 -15.85 -18.53 -2.97
N PRO A 52 -16.60 -19.58 -3.32
CA PRO A 52 -17.92 -19.44 -3.96
C PRO A 52 -19.02 -18.99 -2.98
N LEU A 53 -18.73 -18.87 -1.67
CA LEU A 53 -19.70 -18.54 -0.62
C LEU A 53 -20.45 -17.23 -0.85
N PRO A 54 -19.83 -16.11 -1.28
CA PRO A 54 -20.54 -14.85 -1.51
C PRO A 54 -21.63 -14.99 -2.59
N PHE A 55 -21.42 -15.90 -3.56
CA PHE A 55 -22.39 -16.17 -4.61
C PHE A 55 -23.52 -17.09 -4.15
N ILE A 56 -23.20 -18.11 -3.34
CA ILE A 56 -24.18 -19.06 -2.80
C ILE A 56 -25.10 -18.40 -1.76
N LEU A 57 -24.54 -17.57 -0.89
CA LEU A 57 -25.26 -16.91 0.21
C LEU A 57 -25.91 -15.58 -0.22
N ASP A 58 -25.73 -15.17 -1.47
CA ASP A 58 -26.21 -13.91 -2.04
C ASP A 58 -25.82 -12.66 -1.23
N PHE A 59 -24.73 -12.72 -0.48
CA PHE A 59 -24.33 -11.71 0.48
C PHE A 59 -22.83 -11.39 0.36
N GLY A 60 -22.46 -10.12 0.58
CA GLY A 60 -21.05 -9.72 0.59
C GLY A 60 -20.35 -9.89 -0.75
N LYS A 61 -21.08 -9.72 -1.86
CA LYS A 61 -20.52 -9.73 -3.22
C LYS A 61 -19.83 -8.40 -3.47
N ILE A 62 -18.51 -8.45 -3.60
CA ILE A 62 -17.69 -7.27 -3.86
C ILE A 62 -17.09 -7.46 -5.25
N ILE A 63 -17.21 -6.44 -6.09
CA ILE A 63 -16.60 -6.39 -7.43
C ILE A 63 -15.09 -6.11 -7.34
N ASP A 64 -14.37 -6.38 -8.42
CA ASP A 64 -12.90 -6.46 -8.45
C ASP A 64 -12.15 -5.25 -7.88
N VAL A 65 -12.32 -4.04 -8.43
CA VAL A 65 -11.53 -2.88 -8.02
C VAL A 65 -11.73 -2.54 -6.52
N PRO A 66 -12.97 -2.48 -6.00
CA PRO A 66 -13.22 -2.37 -4.55
C PRO A 66 -12.56 -3.49 -3.73
N ALA A 67 -12.63 -4.75 -4.17
CA ALA A 67 -12.01 -5.86 -3.44
C ALA A 67 -10.47 -5.74 -3.38
N ARG A 68 -9.84 -5.35 -4.49
CA ARG A 68 -8.39 -5.08 -4.56
C ARG A 68 -7.99 -3.88 -3.69
N SER A 69 -8.84 -2.85 -3.62
CA SER A 69 -8.63 -1.70 -2.72
C SER A 69 -8.66 -2.11 -1.24
N LEU A 70 -9.57 -3.00 -0.84
CA LEU A 70 -9.59 -3.58 0.51
C LEU A 70 -8.35 -4.42 0.79
N HIS A 71 -7.92 -5.25 -0.17
CA HIS A 71 -6.70 -6.03 -0.05
C HIS A 71 -5.48 -5.12 0.21
N LEU A 72 -5.33 -4.05 -0.59
CA LEU A 72 -4.25 -3.09 -0.40
C LEU A 72 -4.37 -2.33 0.93
N ALA A 73 -5.59 -2.03 1.38
CA ALA A 73 -5.83 -1.37 2.67
C ALA A 73 -5.22 -2.16 3.83
N PHE A 74 -5.45 -3.48 3.86
CA PHE A 74 -4.82 -4.38 4.84
C PHE A 74 -3.31 -4.48 4.64
N GLY A 75 -2.84 -4.70 3.41
CA GLY A 75 -1.42 -4.84 3.10
C GLY A 75 -0.60 -3.61 3.49
N LEU A 76 -1.10 -2.42 3.17
CA LEU A 76 -0.46 -1.15 3.48
C LEU A 76 -0.42 -0.88 4.98
N THR A 77 -1.53 -1.12 5.68
CA THR A 77 -1.62 -1.00 7.14
C THR A 77 -0.63 -1.94 7.83
N LEU A 78 -0.63 -3.22 7.44
CA LEU A 78 0.31 -4.21 7.97
C LEU A 78 1.76 -3.86 7.63
N CYS A 79 2.01 -3.28 6.47
CA CYS A 79 3.36 -2.88 6.08
C CYS A 79 3.94 -1.85 7.07
N PHE A 80 3.20 -0.78 7.35
CA PHE A 80 3.65 0.25 8.28
C PHE A 80 3.77 -0.24 9.74
N LEU A 81 2.92 -1.18 10.15
CA LEU A 81 2.97 -1.72 11.52
C LEU A 81 4.03 -2.82 11.71
N ALA A 82 4.28 -3.64 10.69
CA ALA A 82 5.15 -4.81 10.77
C ALA A 82 6.59 -4.54 10.29
N TYR A 83 6.80 -3.56 9.40
CA TYR A 83 8.14 -3.23 8.87
C TYR A 83 8.63 -1.87 9.39
N PRO A 84 9.86 -1.79 9.95
CA PRO A 84 10.43 -0.55 10.43
C PRO A 84 10.94 0.32 9.28
N SER A 85 10.96 1.63 9.47
CA SER A 85 11.50 2.58 8.48
C SER A 85 12.96 2.31 8.12
N PHE A 86 13.74 1.81 9.08
CA PHE A 86 15.16 1.47 8.92
C PHE A 86 15.45 0.13 9.60
N LYS A 87 16.37 -0.65 9.02
CA LYS A 87 16.79 -1.96 9.57
C LYS A 87 17.33 -1.84 11.00
N SER A 88 17.95 -0.71 11.35
CA SER A 88 18.47 -0.46 12.71
C SER A 88 17.37 -0.38 13.79
N LYS A 89 16.12 -0.10 13.42
CA LYS A 89 15.00 0.09 14.35
C LYS A 89 14.13 -1.16 14.54
N ARG A 90 14.61 -2.34 14.17
CA ARG A 90 13.87 -3.62 14.30
C ARG A 90 13.43 -3.95 15.73
N GLY A 91 14.22 -3.55 16.73
CA GLY A 91 13.95 -3.82 18.15
C GLY A 91 13.10 -2.75 18.84
N GLU A 92 12.80 -1.65 18.16
CA GLU A 92 12.02 -0.55 18.72
C GLU A 92 10.52 -0.80 18.56
N PRO A 93 9.68 -0.29 19.50
CA PRO A 93 8.24 -0.31 19.35
C PRO A 93 7.79 0.48 18.11
N ILE A 94 6.53 0.29 17.71
CA ILE A 94 5.94 1.00 16.58
C ILE A 94 5.87 2.49 16.95
N PRO A 95 6.53 3.38 16.20
CA PRO A 95 6.52 4.81 16.46
C PRO A 95 5.18 5.42 16.03
N ILE A 96 4.80 6.54 16.64
CA ILE A 96 3.50 7.18 16.37
C ILE A 96 3.29 7.55 14.90
N TYR A 97 4.36 7.92 14.18
CA TYR A 97 4.28 8.28 12.78
C TYR A 97 3.91 7.08 11.88
N ASP A 98 4.22 5.85 12.28
CA ASP A 98 3.83 4.66 11.52
C ASP A 98 2.34 4.37 11.66
N TYR A 99 1.76 4.64 12.84
CA TYR A 99 0.31 4.61 12.99
C TYR A 99 -0.38 5.68 12.14
N PHE A 100 0.23 6.87 12.05
CA PHE A 100 -0.30 7.95 11.23
C PHE A 100 -0.24 7.60 9.73
N PHE A 101 0.88 7.08 9.25
CA PHE A 101 1.00 6.62 7.85
C PHE A 101 0.08 5.43 7.54
N ALA A 102 -0.05 4.48 8.47
CA ALA A 102 -1.02 3.39 8.37
C ALA A 102 -2.45 3.94 8.25
N ALA A 103 -2.83 4.91 9.09
CA ALA A 103 -4.16 5.51 9.07
C ALA A 103 -4.44 6.28 7.77
N ILE A 104 -3.50 7.10 7.29
CA ILE A 104 -3.68 7.82 6.00
C ILE A 104 -3.77 6.82 4.85
N GLY A 105 -2.89 5.81 4.82
CA GLY A 105 -2.91 4.79 3.78
C GLY A 105 -4.22 3.99 3.78
N LEU A 106 -4.70 3.63 4.96
CA LEU A 106 -5.99 2.99 5.15
C LEU A 106 -7.14 3.87 4.65
N ILE A 107 -7.16 5.16 4.99
CA ILE A 107 -8.18 6.10 4.51
C ILE A 107 -8.12 6.25 2.98
N ALA A 108 -6.92 6.40 2.41
CA ALA A 108 -6.73 6.59 0.98
C ALA A 108 -7.18 5.39 0.15
N THR A 109 -6.97 4.18 0.66
CA THR A 109 -7.39 2.92 0.02
C THR A 109 -8.88 2.64 0.23
N LEU A 110 -9.39 2.78 1.46
CA LEU A 110 -10.81 2.58 1.77
C LEU A 110 -11.72 3.60 1.08
N TYR A 111 -11.22 4.79 0.79
CA TYR A 111 -11.95 5.77 0.00
C TYR A 111 -12.38 5.21 -1.36
N ILE A 112 -11.53 4.40 -2.01
CA ILE A 112 -11.85 3.75 -3.29
C ILE A 112 -13.02 2.79 -3.09
N PHE A 113 -12.97 1.96 -2.06
CA PHE A 113 -14.04 1.00 -1.76
C PHE A 113 -15.40 1.69 -1.56
N PHE A 114 -15.45 2.73 -0.72
CA PHE A 114 -16.71 3.42 -0.41
C PHE A 114 -17.19 4.35 -1.54
N SER A 115 -16.27 4.97 -2.28
CA SER A 115 -16.61 5.97 -3.30
C SER A 115 -16.64 5.38 -4.71
N TYR A 116 -16.50 4.06 -4.85
CA TYR A 116 -16.39 3.40 -6.16
C TYR A 116 -17.58 3.72 -7.07
N GLU A 117 -18.81 3.62 -6.56
CA GLU A 117 -20.00 3.93 -7.36
C GLU A 117 -19.98 5.39 -7.84
N SER A 118 -19.65 6.33 -6.95
CA SER A 118 -19.55 7.74 -7.31
C SER A 118 -18.49 7.99 -8.38
N TRP A 119 -17.36 7.29 -8.31
CA TRP A 119 -16.29 7.39 -9.29
C TRP A 119 -16.72 6.86 -10.67
N VAL A 120 -17.40 5.71 -10.71
CA VAL A 120 -17.95 5.13 -11.96
C VAL A 120 -18.98 6.08 -12.59
N HIS A 121 -19.88 6.68 -11.80
CA HIS A 121 -20.88 7.64 -12.32
C HIS A 121 -20.24 8.90 -12.91
N ARG A 122 -19.08 9.31 -12.40
CA ARG A 122 -18.31 10.45 -12.94
C ARG A 122 -17.39 10.06 -14.10
N GLN A 123 -17.46 8.82 -14.59
CA GLN A 123 -16.67 8.32 -15.73
C GLN A 123 -15.15 8.56 -15.57
N GLY A 124 -14.65 8.40 -14.34
CA GLY A 124 -13.23 8.58 -14.04
C GLY A 124 -12.77 10.04 -13.86
N ILE A 125 -13.70 11.02 -13.90
CA ILE A 125 -13.38 12.41 -13.54
C ILE A 125 -13.18 12.49 -12.03
N LEU A 126 -11.99 12.93 -11.63
CA LEU A 126 -11.63 13.11 -10.23
C LEU A 126 -12.41 14.27 -9.61
N ALA A 127 -12.91 14.04 -8.41
CA ALA A 127 -13.76 14.98 -7.70
C ALA A 127 -12.96 16.13 -7.08
N HIS A 128 -13.66 17.26 -6.99
CA HIS A 128 -13.18 18.49 -6.40
C HIS A 128 -14.19 18.96 -5.36
N LEU A 129 -13.70 19.60 -4.31
CA LEU A 129 -14.52 20.24 -3.29
C LEU A 129 -14.50 21.75 -3.55
N GLU A 130 -15.66 22.35 -3.72
CA GLU A 130 -15.80 23.79 -3.93
C GLU A 130 -16.20 24.47 -2.61
N ILE A 131 -15.31 25.28 -2.05
CA ILE A 131 -15.53 26.03 -0.80
C ILE A 131 -15.14 27.48 -1.03
N PHE A 132 -16.04 28.44 -0.80
CA PHE A 132 -15.78 29.89 -0.89
C PHE A 132 -14.98 30.30 -2.16
N ASN A 133 -15.39 29.81 -3.34
CA ASN A 133 -14.71 29.99 -4.63
C ASN A 133 -13.34 29.31 -4.82
N PHE A 134 -12.86 28.54 -3.84
CA PHE A 134 -11.67 27.69 -4.00
C PHE A 134 -12.06 26.27 -4.41
N LYS A 135 -11.45 25.76 -5.49
CA LYS A 135 -11.58 24.38 -5.94
C LYS A 135 -10.44 23.54 -5.39
N ILE A 136 -10.74 22.64 -4.47
CA ILE A 136 -9.75 21.76 -3.82
C ILE A 136 -9.85 20.36 -4.46
N PRO A 137 -8.84 19.90 -5.21
CA PRO A 137 -8.84 18.58 -5.85
C PRO A 137 -8.54 17.46 -4.84
N TYR A 138 -9.47 17.20 -3.94
CA TYR A 138 -9.23 16.30 -2.80
C TYR A 138 -8.91 14.86 -3.22
N GLU A 139 -9.49 14.34 -4.30
CA GLU A 139 -9.15 13.00 -4.81
C GLU A 139 -7.73 12.93 -5.39
N VAL A 140 -7.29 14.00 -6.06
CA VAL A 140 -5.90 14.10 -6.55
C VAL A 140 -4.93 14.09 -5.37
N ILE A 141 -5.23 14.84 -4.31
CA ILE A 141 -4.42 14.89 -3.09
C ILE A 141 -4.39 13.52 -2.41
N LEU A 142 -5.56 12.90 -2.23
CA LEU A 142 -5.69 11.60 -1.58
C LEU A 142 -4.95 10.50 -2.34
N GLY A 143 -5.12 10.45 -3.67
CA GLY A 143 -4.44 9.46 -4.50
C GLY A 143 -2.93 9.72 -4.61
N SER A 144 -2.49 10.97 -4.63
CA SER A 144 -1.06 11.30 -4.56
C SER A 144 -0.44 10.84 -3.25
N LEU A 145 -1.12 11.10 -2.12
CA LEU A 145 -0.70 10.60 -0.81
C LEU A 145 -0.66 9.07 -0.78
N GLY A 146 -1.67 8.42 -1.35
CA GLY A 146 -1.73 6.97 -1.51
C GLY A 146 -0.53 6.41 -2.26
N ILE A 147 -0.19 6.98 -3.43
CA ILE A 147 0.97 6.57 -4.23
C ILE A 147 2.27 6.75 -3.44
N ILE A 148 2.46 7.90 -2.78
CA ILE A 148 3.67 8.17 -1.99
C ILE A 148 3.80 7.19 -0.82
N LEU A 149 2.71 6.95 -0.09
CA LEU A 149 2.70 5.99 1.02
C LEU A 149 2.93 4.56 0.54
N LEU A 150 2.40 4.20 -0.64
CA LEU A 150 2.65 2.91 -1.26
C LEU A 150 4.13 2.74 -1.60
N LEU A 151 4.76 3.73 -2.23
CA LEU A 151 6.20 3.70 -2.54
C LEU A 151 7.04 3.58 -1.27
N GLU A 152 6.68 4.31 -0.20
CA GLU A 152 7.36 4.21 1.08
C GLU A 152 7.15 2.84 1.76
N ALA A 153 5.96 2.27 1.67
CA ALA A 153 5.69 0.91 2.14
C ALA A 153 6.50 -0.13 1.35
N THR A 154 6.56 0.01 0.02
CA THR A 154 7.40 -0.82 -0.85
C THR A 154 8.89 -0.70 -0.47
N ARG A 155 9.37 0.51 -0.16
CA ARG A 155 10.74 0.74 0.32
C ARG A 155 11.04 -0.05 1.59
N ARG A 156 10.08 -0.09 2.52
CA ARG A 156 10.20 -0.75 3.82
C ARG A 156 10.12 -2.28 3.72
N ALA A 157 9.20 -2.79 2.90
CA ALA A 157 8.95 -4.22 2.77
C ALA A 157 9.95 -4.92 1.82
N ILE A 158 10.18 -4.33 0.64
CA ILE A 158 10.96 -4.97 -0.44
C ILE A 158 12.33 -4.32 -0.55
N GLY A 159 12.38 -2.98 -0.61
CA GLY A 159 13.64 -2.24 -0.65
C GLY A 159 13.67 -1.11 -1.68
N ILE A 160 14.79 -0.41 -1.70
CA ILE A 160 15.05 0.73 -2.58
C ILE A 160 14.99 0.37 -4.08
N PRO A 161 15.51 -0.79 -4.56
CA PRO A 161 15.56 -1.06 -6.00
C PRO A 161 14.20 -0.95 -6.70
N LEU A 162 13.14 -1.52 -6.11
CA LEU A 162 11.80 -1.48 -6.69
C LEU A 162 11.22 -0.06 -6.70
N VAL A 163 11.47 0.72 -5.64
CA VAL A 163 11.02 2.12 -5.54
C VAL A 163 11.74 3.00 -6.56
N THR A 164 13.03 2.80 -6.77
CA THR A 164 13.80 3.53 -7.78
C THR A 164 13.24 3.30 -9.17
N ILE A 165 12.94 2.05 -9.53
CA ILE A 165 12.34 1.72 -10.82
C ILE A 165 10.97 2.38 -10.96
N ALA A 166 10.11 2.27 -9.94
CA ALA A 166 8.80 2.90 -9.95
C ALA A 166 8.88 4.43 -10.12
N LEU A 167 9.81 5.09 -9.41
CA LEU A 167 10.04 6.53 -9.53
C LEU A 167 10.51 6.92 -10.93
N ILE A 168 11.40 6.13 -11.56
CA ILE A 168 11.84 6.39 -12.94
C ILE A 168 10.64 6.35 -13.89
N PHE A 169 9.77 5.34 -13.80
CA PHE A 169 8.58 5.25 -14.65
C PHE A 169 7.54 6.34 -14.38
N LEU A 170 7.36 6.75 -13.13
CA LEU A 170 6.49 7.88 -12.78
C LEU A 170 7.04 9.20 -13.35
N LEU A 171 8.35 9.44 -13.24
CA LEU A 171 9.00 10.62 -13.81
C LEU A 171 8.94 10.58 -15.34
N PHE A 172 9.19 9.43 -15.96
CA PHE A 172 9.03 9.24 -17.40
C PHE A 172 7.62 9.59 -17.85
N SER A 173 6.61 9.13 -17.11
CA SER A 173 5.20 9.39 -17.41
C SER A 173 4.83 10.88 -17.36
N ILE A 174 5.42 11.66 -16.45
CA ILE A 174 5.19 13.10 -16.33
C ILE A 174 5.99 13.88 -17.38
N PHE A 175 7.29 13.57 -17.53
CA PHE A 175 8.25 14.34 -18.31
C PHE A 175 8.44 13.83 -19.75
N GLY A 176 7.51 13.02 -20.26
CA GLY A 176 7.60 12.45 -21.60
C GLY A 176 7.87 13.45 -22.73
N GLN A 177 7.45 14.71 -22.57
CA GLN A 177 7.65 15.77 -23.57
C GLN A 177 9.11 16.23 -23.68
N SER A 178 9.89 16.09 -22.60
CA SER A 178 11.29 16.52 -22.53
C SER A 178 12.28 15.40 -22.88
N MET A 179 11.77 14.24 -23.29
CA MET A 179 12.57 13.05 -23.61
C MET A 179 13.09 13.10 -25.05
N PRO A 180 14.17 12.36 -25.39
CA PRO A 180 14.64 12.26 -26.76
C PRO A 180 13.54 11.77 -27.71
N ASP A 181 13.55 12.27 -28.95
CA ASP A 181 12.50 12.04 -29.95
C ASP A 181 12.08 10.56 -30.06
N LEU A 182 13.04 9.64 -29.95
CA LEU A 182 12.82 8.18 -30.04
C LEU A 182 11.81 7.65 -29.01
N ILE A 183 11.75 8.23 -27.82
CA ILE A 183 10.92 7.76 -26.69
C ILE A 183 9.99 8.84 -26.14
N SER A 184 9.88 9.98 -26.84
CA SER A 184 9.05 11.11 -26.42
C SER A 184 7.55 10.79 -26.49
N HIS A 185 6.78 11.37 -25.58
CA HIS A 185 5.32 11.30 -25.59
C HIS A 185 4.71 12.56 -24.97
N GLN A 186 3.38 12.72 -25.06
CA GLN A 186 2.67 13.92 -24.59
C GLN A 186 2.81 14.23 -23.09
N GLY A 187 3.40 13.34 -22.29
CA GLY A 187 3.39 13.43 -20.83
C GLY A 187 1.98 13.28 -20.23
N LEU A 188 1.91 13.13 -18.92
CA LEU A 188 0.66 13.05 -18.16
C LEU A 188 0.61 14.17 -17.12
N SER A 189 -0.53 14.86 -17.04
CA SER A 189 -0.79 15.76 -15.91
C SER A 189 -0.90 14.96 -14.62
N ILE A 190 -0.61 15.58 -13.47
CA ILE A 190 -0.68 14.92 -12.15
C ILE A 190 -2.08 14.33 -11.92
N THR A 191 -3.14 15.09 -12.25
CA THR A 191 -4.53 14.62 -12.16
C THR A 191 -4.74 13.35 -12.97
N ARG A 192 -4.23 13.29 -14.20
CA ARG A 192 -4.36 12.12 -15.07
C ARG A 192 -3.54 10.95 -14.54
N LEU A 193 -2.30 11.19 -14.14
CA LEU A 193 -1.43 10.18 -13.54
C LEU A 193 -2.07 9.55 -12.30
N VAL A 194 -2.57 10.36 -11.36
CA VAL A 194 -3.24 9.87 -10.16
C VAL A 194 -4.52 9.12 -10.51
N GLY A 195 -5.30 9.64 -11.46
CA GLY A 195 -6.52 8.98 -11.93
C GLY A 195 -6.26 7.58 -12.47
N TYR A 196 -5.24 7.42 -13.32
CA TYR A 196 -4.88 6.10 -13.87
C TYR A 196 -4.21 5.19 -12.83
N HIS A 197 -3.26 5.70 -12.05
CA HIS A 197 -2.47 4.86 -11.13
C HIS A 197 -3.24 4.45 -9.89
N TRP A 198 -3.96 5.39 -9.25
CA TRP A 198 -4.60 5.16 -7.95
C TRP A 198 -6.10 4.85 -8.05
N PHE A 199 -6.83 5.45 -8.98
CA PHE A 199 -8.27 5.19 -9.09
C PHE A 199 -8.62 4.17 -10.19
N GLY A 200 -7.72 4.00 -11.17
CA GLY A 200 -7.85 3.02 -12.23
C GLY A 200 -7.64 1.59 -11.72
N GLY A 201 -8.32 0.64 -12.36
CA GLY A 201 -8.18 -0.79 -12.11
C GLY A 201 -7.01 -1.46 -12.85
N GLU A 202 -6.23 -0.71 -13.63
CA GLU A 202 -5.22 -1.26 -14.55
C GLU A 202 -3.78 -1.16 -14.04
N ALA A 203 -3.51 -0.24 -13.11
CA ALA A 203 -2.16 0.11 -12.68
C ALA A 203 -1.82 -0.51 -11.32
N ILE A 204 -2.03 0.22 -10.22
CA ILE A 204 -1.72 -0.29 -8.87
C ILE A 204 -2.66 -1.43 -8.48
N PHE A 205 -3.91 -1.34 -8.93
CA PHE A 205 -4.95 -2.34 -8.70
C PHE A 205 -5.11 -3.31 -9.88
N GLY A 206 -4.16 -3.33 -10.82
CA GLY A 206 -4.13 -4.24 -11.98
C GLY A 206 -3.95 -5.70 -11.62
#